data_AF-A0A5N8X676-F1
#
_entry.id   AF-A0A5N8X676-F1
#
_cell.length_a   1.000
_cell.length_b   1.000
_cell.length_c   1.000
_cell.angle_alpha   90.00
_cell.angle_beta   90.00
_cell.angle_gamma   90.00
#
_symmetry.space_group_name_H-M   'P 1'
#
loop_
_entity.id
_entity.type
_entity.pdbx_description
1 polymer ?
#
loop_
_entity_poly.entity_id
_entity_poly.type
_entity_poly.pdbx_seq_one_letter_code
_entity_poly.pdbx_strand_id
1 'polypeptide(L)'
;MVPPGGAPHVAAGAGRGQADAMHVFRTARTRRRRRGRIRAQIRGRIRGQIRRRKRAAPGEAGATPVRPPRVVRPAVRAPRLPRAALLPLACLPVLAVVVGAVLWATADEDGTQGRVHQTVRPPIVPRAQWLGDAERSQSPARYDDQVLAVFVHHTNSPNDYDCAQTPRTLRRMYAEQTGRRDWNDIGYHFLVDRCGTIYEGRAGGVDRPVTGAHTQGFNHRTAGIAAIGTFTAGLPVPRAMTDAIAALTAWKLSLADVDPRGGVRLVSSNDHSRYPAGTSVLLPALAGHSDGYVTSCPGAALGRRLPALRETAARLQGRSWRSLHRPGADVSQSPPRSAA
;
A
#
# COMPACT_ATOMS: atom_id res chain seq x y z
N MET A 1 27.81 19.34 -69.35
CA MET A 1 27.56 17.94 -68.97
C MET A 1 27.22 17.89 -67.49
N VAL A 2 26.08 17.31 -67.17
CA VAL A 2 25.47 17.04 -65.85
C VAL A 2 24.82 15.63 -66.03
N PRO A 3 24.59 14.72 -65.05
CA PRO A 3 25.04 14.48 -63.64
C PRO A 3 25.58 12.99 -63.52
N PRO A 4 25.44 12.16 -62.43
CA PRO A 4 24.86 12.33 -61.08
C PRO A 4 25.61 11.69 -59.87
N GLY A 5 25.04 11.95 -58.68
CA GLY A 5 25.55 11.54 -57.37
C GLY A 5 25.39 10.07 -56.99
N GLY A 6 26.01 9.73 -55.86
CA GLY A 6 25.92 8.43 -55.20
C GLY A 6 25.79 8.60 -53.68
N ALA A 7 24.71 8.06 -53.14
CA ALA A 7 24.39 7.98 -51.72
C ALA A 7 25.23 6.91 -50.99
N PRO A 8 25.27 6.92 -49.65
CA PRO A 8 25.41 5.69 -48.88
C PRO A 8 24.04 5.18 -48.44
N HIS A 9 23.73 3.97 -48.90
CA HIS A 9 22.60 3.15 -48.51
C HIS A 9 22.65 2.76 -47.02
N VAL A 10 21.54 2.97 -46.30
CA VAL A 10 21.20 2.18 -45.12
C VAL A 10 20.01 1.30 -45.52
N ALA A 11 20.27 0.00 -45.58
CA ALA A 11 19.33 -1.01 -46.02
C ALA A 11 18.10 -1.11 -45.10
N ALA A 12 16.94 -1.14 -45.73
CA ALA A 12 15.68 -1.59 -45.14
C ALA A 12 15.72 -3.11 -44.92
N GLY A 13 15.45 -3.54 -43.69
CA GLY A 13 15.15 -4.93 -43.33
C GLY A 13 13.69 -5.05 -42.90
N ALA A 14 12.77 -5.08 -43.86
CA ALA A 14 11.39 -5.51 -43.64
C ALA A 14 11.26 -6.97 -44.05
N GLY A 15 10.78 -7.82 -43.14
CA GLY A 15 10.38 -9.19 -43.45
C GLY A 15 10.78 -10.20 -42.39
N ARG A 16 9.89 -10.38 -41.38
CA ARG A 16 9.68 -11.62 -40.58
C ARG A 16 8.76 -11.43 -39.36
N GLY A 17 8.27 -10.23 -39.06
CA GLY A 17 7.39 -9.99 -37.89
C GLY A 17 5.88 -10.07 -38.13
N GLN A 18 5.42 -10.06 -39.39
CA GLN A 18 3.99 -9.88 -39.70
C GLN A 18 3.22 -11.20 -39.88
N ALA A 19 3.93 -12.31 -40.11
CA ALA A 19 3.32 -13.65 -40.21
C ALA A 19 2.98 -14.26 -38.83
N ASP A 20 3.71 -13.90 -37.77
CA ASP A 20 3.47 -14.42 -36.41
C ASP A 20 2.25 -13.80 -35.71
N ALA A 21 1.91 -12.54 -36.04
CA ALA A 21 0.77 -11.86 -35.45
C ALA A 21 -0.57 -12.51 -35.85
N MET A 22 -0.71 -13.00 -37.09
CA MET A 22 -1.95 -13.65 -37.53
C MET A 22 -2.15 -15.05 -36.91
N HIS A 23 -1.07 -15.76 -36.54
CA HIS A 23 -1.18 -17.09 -35.95
C HIS A 23 -1.64 -17.06 -34.48
N VAL A 24 -1.29 -16.00 -33.74
CA VAL A 24 -1.70 -15.76 -32.35
C VAL A 24 -3.18 -15.39 -32.24
N PHE A 25 -3.74 -14.64 -33.19
CA PHE A 25 -5.17 -14.30 -33.19
C PHE A 25 -6.08 -15.51 -33.48
N ARG A 26 -5.63 -16.43 -34.35
CA ARG A 26 -6.41 -17.64 -34.70
C ARG A 26 -6.46 -18.65 -33.55
N THR A 27 -5.43 -18.72 -32.70
CA THR A 27 -5.37 -19.58 -31.51
C THR A 27 -6.13 -19.00 -30.30
N ALA A 28 -6.25 -17.67 -30.18
CA ALA A 28 -7.08 -17.03 -29.17
C ALA A 28 -8.59 -17.29 -29.37
N ARG A 29 -9.06 -17.31 -30.62
CA ARG A 29 -10.47 -17.52 -30.98
C ARG A 29 -10.93 -18.97 -30.71
N THR A 30 -10.05 -19.96 -30.89
CA THR A 30 -10.32 -21.37 -30.59
C THR A 30 -10.28 -21.67 -29.08
N ARG A 31 -9.39 -21.03 -28.31
CA ARG A 31 -9.36 -21.12 -26.84
C ARG A 31 -10.61 -20.50 -26.17
N ARG A 32 -11.15 -19.40 -26.73
CA ARG A 32 -12.40 -18.77 -26.25
C ARG A 32 -13.62 -19.69 -26.47
N ARG A 33 -13.68 -20.41 -27.60
CA ARG A 33 -14.73 -21.41 -27.88
C ARG A 33 -14.64 -22.65 -26.97
N ARG A 34 -13.43 -23.16 -26.66
CA ARG A 34 -13.25 -24.27 -25.69
C ARG A 34 -13.66 -23.89 -24.26
N ARG A 35 -13.34 -22.68 -23.80
CA ARG A 35 -13.76 -22.18 -22.47
C ARG A 35 -15.29 -22.02 -22.34
N GLY A 36 -15.98 -21.69 -23.43
CA GLY A 36 -17.45 -21.62 -23.48
C GLY A 36 -18.13 -22.99 -23.31
N ARG A 37 -17.63 -24.04 -23.99
CA ARG A 37 -18.16 -25.41 -23.87
C ARG A 37 -17.98 -26.00 -22.47
N ILE A 38 -16.83 -25.78 -21.82
CA ILE A 38 -16.56 -26.29 -20.47
C ILE A 38 -17.48 -25.62 -19.42
N ARG A 39 -17.74 -24.31 -19.53
CA ARG A 39 -18.68 -23.60 -18.65
C ARG A 39 -20.13 -24.08 -18.79
N ALA A 40 -20.57 -24.45 -20.00
CA ALA A 40 -21.91 -25.01 -20.23
C ALA A 40 -22.07 -26.42 -19.63
N GLN A 41 -21.03 -27.27 -19.75
CA GLN A 41 -21.05 -28.64 -19.25
C GLN A 41 -21.08 -28.71 -17.71
N ILE A 42 -20.37 -27.79 -17.03
CA ILE A 42 -20.39 -27.69 -15.56
C ILE A 42 -21.75 -27.22 -15.04
N ARG A 43 -22.39 -26.23 -15.68
CA ARG A 43 -23.73 -25.75 -15.29
C ARG A 43 -24.81 -26.83 -15.46
N GLY A 44 -24.70 -27.68 -16.49
CA GLY A 44 -25.60 -28.82 -16.69
C GLY A 44 -25.51 -29.87 -15.57
N ARG A 45 -24.29 -30.20 -15.13
CA ARG A 45 -24.03 -31.19 -14.06
C ARG A 45 -24.57 -30.74 -12.69
N ILE A 46 -24.40 -29.46 -12.35
CA ILE A 46 -24.88 -28.89 -11.09
C ILE A 46 -26.42 -28.87 -11.04
N ARG A 47 -27.10 -28.48 -12.14
CA ARG A 47 -28.57 -28.52 -12.22
C ARG A 47 -29.14 -29.95 -12.11
N GLY A 48 -28.43 -30.94 -12.64
CA GLY A 48 -28.80 -32.36 -12.50
C GLY A 48 -28.71 -32.89 -11.07
N GLN A 49 -27.68 -32.52 -10.32
CA GLN A 49 -27.50 -32.93 -8.91
C GLN A 49 -28.53 -32.30 -7.98
N ILE A 50 -28.91 -31.04 -8.20
CA ILE A 50 -29.94 -30.35 -7.40
C ILE A 50 -31.32 -30.99 -7.62
N ARG A 51 -31.66 -31.40 -8.85
CA ARG A 51 -32.93 -32.09 -9.14
C ARG A 51 -32.99 -33.50 -8.55
N ARG A 52 -31.87 -34.22 -8.44
CA ARG A 52 -31.82 -35.55 -7.79
C ARG A 52 -31.98 -35.46 -6.27
N ARG A 53 -31.43 -34.42 -5.62
CA ARG A 53 -31.64 -34.20 -4.17
C ARG A 53 -33.08 -33.84 -3.80
N LYS A 54 -33.81 -33.11 -4.66
CA LYS A 54 -35.23 -32.80 -4.43
C LYS A 54 -36.18 -34.00 -4.59
N ARG A 55 -35.74 -35.11 -5.19
CA ARG A 55 -36.55 -36.33 -5.36
C ARG A 55 -36.30 -37.41 -4.30
N ALA A 56 -35.41 -37.17 -3.34
CA ALA A 56 -35.02 -38.14 -2.32
C ALA A 56 -35.38 -37.68 -0.88
N ALA A 57 -36.54 -37.02 -0.72
CA ALA A 57 -37.15 -36.80 0.60
C ALA A 57 -38.33 -37.77 0.74
N PRO A 58 -38.29 -38.75 1.66
CA PRO A 58 -39.46 -39.54 2.03
C PRO A 58 -40.45 -38.64 2.80
N GLY A 59 -41.73 -38.76 2.48
CA GLY A 59 -42.80 -38.10 3.22
C GLY A 59 -42.99 -38.76 4.59
N GLU A 60 -42.98 -37.94 5.65
CA GLU A 60 -43.45 -38.36 6.97
C GLU A 60 -44.97 -38.25 7.01
N ALA A 61 -45.62 -39.40 6.95
CA ALA A 61 -47.02 -39.57 7.29
C ALA A 61 -47.15 -39.76 8.81
N GLY A 62 -48.09 -39.01 9.41
CA GLY A 62 -48.87 -39.37 10.59
C GLY A 62 -48.13 -39.85 11.84
N ALA A 63 -47.83 -38.91 12.75
CA ALA A 63 -47.65 -39.22 14.17
C ALA A 63 -48.65 -38.40 15.01
N THR A 64 -49.59 -39.09 15.64
CA THR A 64 -50.50 -38.56 16.66
C THR A 64 -49.70 -38.15 17.91
N PRO A 65 -50.05 -37.06 18.62
CA PRO A 65 -49.30 -36.63 19.79
C PRO A 65 -49.67 -37.49 21.01
N VAL A 66 -48.73 -38.31 21.48
CA VAL A 66 -48.81 -38.95 22.79
C VAL A 66 -48.41 -37.92 23.87
N ARG A 67 -49.30 -37.72 24.84
CA ARG A 67 -49.15 -36.78 25.96
C ARG A 67 -48.15 -37.37 26.98
N PRO A 68 -47.09 -36.67 27.41
CA PRO A 68 -46.17 -37.21 28.42
C PRO A 68 -46.84 -37.22 29.82
N PRO A 69 -46.48 -38.17 30.70
CA PRO A 69 -47.03 -38.22 32.05
C PRO A 69 -46.50 -37.07 32.91
N ARG A 70 -47.38 -36.61 33.82
CA ARG A 70 -47.11 -35.56 34.80
C ARG A 70 -46.04 -36.04 35.80
N VAL A 71 -44.86 -35.42 35.78
CA VAL A 71 -43.86 -35.57 36.84
C VAL A 71 -44.27 -34.66 38.01
N VAL A 72 -44.71 -35.25 39.12
CA VAL A 72 -44.90 -34.52 40.39
C VAL A 72 -43.53 -34.36 41.04
N ARG A 73 -43.03 -33.12 41.13
CA ARG A 73 -41.81 -32.80 41.89
C ARG A 73 -42.17 -32.68 43.38
N PRO A 74 -41.44 -33.33 44.31
CA PRO A 74 -41.59 -33.03 45.72
C PRO A 74 -41.01 -31.63 46.02
N ALA A 75 -41.71 -30.86 46.83
CA ALA A 75 -41.26 -29.56 47.31
C ALA A 75 -40.10 -29.75 48.30
N VAL A 76 -38.86 -29.44 47.88
CA VAL A 76 -37.73 -29.33 48.80
C VAL A 76 -37.80 -27.96 49.47
N ARG A 77 -38.05 -27.93 50.78
CA ARG A 77 -37.94 -26.71 51.60
C ARG A 77 -36.47 -26.28 51.66
N ALA A 78 -36.17 -25.10 51.12
CA ALA A 78 -34.86 -24.47 51.30
C ALA A 78 -34.64 -24.12 52.79
N PRO A 79 -33.43 -24.34 53.33
CA PRO A 79 -33.12 -23.94 54.70
C PRO A 79 -33.15 -22.42 54.82
N ARG A 80 -33.81 -21.91 55.87
CA ARG A 80 -33.83 -20.48 56.20
C ARG A 80 -32.51 -20.10 56.85
N LEU A 81 -31.70 -19.29 56.16
CA LEU A 81 -30.46 -18.72 56.72
C LEU A 81 -30.79 -17.72 57.84
N PRO A 82 -30.00 -17.68 58.94
CA PRO A 82 -30.21 -16.76 60.05
C PRO A 82 -29.97 -15.30 59.62
N ARG A 83 -30.81 -14.37 60.12
CA ARG A 83 -30.80 -12.94 59.76
C ARG A 83 -29.45 -12.23 59.97
N ALA A 84 -28.59 -12.74 60.85
CA ALA A 84 -27.24 -12.21 61.07
C ALA A 84 -26.28 -12.41 59.88
N ALA A 85 -26.56 -13.36 58.98
CA ALA A 85 -25.75 -13.63 57.78
C ALA A 85 -26.17 -12.78 56.56
N LEU A 86 -27.27 -12.02 56.64
CA LEU A 86 -27.79 -11.21 55.52
C LEU A 86 -27.17 -9.81 55.43
N LEU A 87 -26.59 -9.30 56.53
CA LEU A 87 -25.94 -7.98 56.57
C LEU A 87 -24.60 -7.90 55.81
N PRO A 88 -23.65 -8.85 55.94
CA PRO A 88 -22.40 -8.77 55.18
C PRO A 88 -22.60 -9.02 53.68
N LEU A 89 -23.64 -9.77 53.28
CA LEU A 89 -23.96 -10.05 51.87
C LEU A 89 -24.64 -8.86 51.15
N ALA A 90 -25.39 -8.02 51.88
CA ALA A 90 -26.04 -6.84 51.31
C ALA A 90 -25.06 -5.67 51.04
N CYS A 91 -23.94 -5.62 51.77
CA CYS A 91 -22.92 -4.56 51.61
C CYS A 91 -21.92 -4.82 50.48
N LEU A 92 -21.71 -6.09 50.09
CA LEU A 92 -20.79 -6.45 49.00
C LEU A 92 -21.14 -5.82 47.63
N PRO A 93 -22.40 -5.82 47.15
CA PRO A 93 -22.73 -5.18 45.88
C PRO A 93 -22.58 -3.65 45.95
N VAL A 94 -22.90 -3.03 47.09
CA VAL A 94 -22.74 -1.57 47.29
C VAL A 94 -21.26 -1.20 47.31
N LEU A 95 -20.44 -1.98 48.00
CA LEU A 95 -18.99 -1.77 48.03
C LEU A 95 -18.36 -1.98 46.65
N ALA A 96 -18.82 -2.98 45.88
CA ALA A 96 -18.35 -3.19 44.52
C ALA A 96 -18.72 -2.03 43.57
N VAL A 97 -19.91 -1.44 43.73
CA VAL A 97 -20.32 -0.25 42.96
C VAL A 97 -19.51 0.98 43.35
N VAL A 98 -19.25 1.19 44.64
CA VAL A 98 -18.43 2.33 45.12
C VAL A 98 -16.98 2.18 44.67
N VAL A 99 -16.39 0.99 44.80
CA VAL A 99 -15.03 0.72 44.31
C VAL A 99 -14.97 0.85 42.78
N GLY A 100 -15.98 0.36 42.06
CA GLY A 100 -16.07 0.53 40.61
C GLY A 100 -16.19 2.00 40.19
N ALA A 101 -16.97 2.80 40.91
CA ALA A 101 -17.14 4.23 40.67
C ALA A 101 -15.88 5.04 41.01
N VAL A 102 -15.19 4.69 42.10
CA VAL A 102 -13.90 5.30 42.46
C VAL A 102 -12.84 4.92 41.43
N LEU A 103 -12.76 3.66 41.01
CA LEU A 103 -11.84 3.21 39.96
C LEU A 103 -12.15 3.84 38.59
N TRP A 104 -13.41 4.15 38.29
CA TRP A 104 -13.80 4.92 37.10
C TRP A 104 -13.44 6.41 37.23
N ALA A 105 -13.63 6.99 38.41
CA ALA A 105 -13.33 8.40 38.67
C ALA A 105 -11.82 8.68 38.80
N THR A 106 -11.02 7.67 39.15
CA THR A 106 -9.55 7.71 39.20
C THR A 106 -8.91 6.99 38.02
N ALA A 107 -9.70 6.48 37.07
CA ALA A 107 -9.16 6.18 35.76
C ALA A 107 -8.82 7.54 35.18
N ASP A 108 -7.54 7.90 35.29
CA ASP A 108 -6.99 9.00 34.52
C ASP A 108 -7.50 8.81 33.09
N GLU A 109 -8.28 9.76 32.62
CA GLU A 109 -8.42 10.07 31.20
C GLU A 109 -7.04 10.55 30.74
N ASP A 110 -6.04 9.66 30.82
CA ASP A 110 -4.80 9.73 30.07
C ASP A 110 -5.24 9.52 28.62
N GLY A 111 -5.79 10.61 28.08
CA GLY A 111 -6.13 10.79 26.69
C GLY A 111 -4.87 10.53 25.90
N THR A 112 -4.64 9.27 25.58
CA THR A 112 -3.72 8.86 24.54
C THR A 112 -4.40 9.22 23.21
N GLN A 113 -4.60 10.52 23.00
CA GLN A 113 -4.69 11.10 21.67
C GLN A 113 -3.36 10.74 21.02
N GLY A 114 -3.34 9.61 20.30
CA GLY A 114 -2.13 9.09 19.65
C GLY A 114 -1.47 10.24 18.89
N ARG A 115 -0.24 10.57 19.26
CA ARG A 115 0.49 11.70 18.67
C ARG A 115 0.59 11.44 17.16
N VAL A 116 -0.14 12.22 16.36
CA VAL A 116 -0.06 12.12 14.89
C VAL A 116 1.28 12.67 14.45
N HIS A 117 2.04 11.91 13.67
CA HIS A 117 3.40 12.25 13.27
C HIS A 117 3.41 13.03 11.95
N GLN A 118 2.71 14.18 11.93
CA GLN A 118 2.67 15.07 10.77
C GLN A 118 4.00 15.80 10.56
N THR A 119 4.37 16.02 9.31
CA THR A 119 5.55 16.82 8.95
C THR A 119 5.21 17.97 8.02
N VAL A 120 6.12 18.93 7.95
CA VAL A 120 6.00 20.05 7.03
C VAL A 120 6.25 19.56 5.60
N ARG A 121 5.35 19.95 4.68
CA ARG A 121 5.52 19.71 3.25
C ARG A 121 6.81 20.37 2.76
N PRO A 122 7.74 19.64 2.13
CA PRO A 122 8.92 20.27 1.55
C PRO A 122 8.54 21.18 0.37
N PRO A 123 9.38 22.13 -0.04
CA PRO A 123 9.16 22.92 -1.25
C PRO A 123 9.06 22.01 -2.47
N ILE A 124 8.04 22.23 -3.30
CA ILE A 124 7.78 21.46 -4.53
C ILE A 124 7.56 22.44 -5.67
N VAL A 125 8.37 22.33 -6.72
CA VAL A 125 8.19 23.05 -7.97
C VAL A 125 6.91 22.55 -8.66
N PRO A 126 5.86 23.37 -8.78
CA PRO A 126 4.60 22.95 -9.35
C PRO A 126 4.70 22.70 -10.86
N ARG A 127 3.78 21.92 -11.40
CA ARG A 127 3.72 21.60 -12.85
C ARG A 127 3.74 22.84 -13.73
N ALA A 128 2.99 23.88 -13.36
CA ALA A 128 2.94 25.13 -14.12
C ALA A 128 4.32 25.76 -14.36
N GLN A 129 5.29 25.57 -13.45
CA GLN A 129 6.63 26.14 -13.59
C GLN A 129 7.53 25.36 -14.55
N TRP A 130 7.41 24.04 -14.64
CA TRP A 130 8.30 23.22 -15.47
C TRP A 130 7.64 22.72 -16.77
N LEU A 131 6.34 22.42 -16.73
CA LEU A 131 5.58 21.93 -17.87
C LEU A 131 5.07 23.07 -18.76
N GLY A 132 4.53 24.12 -18.14
CA GLY A 132 3.96 25.28 -18.84
C GLY A 132 2.95 24.85 -19.92
N ASP A 133 3.04 25.48 -21.08
CA ASP A 133 2.13 25.26 -22.22
C ASP A 133 2.24 23.87 -22.87
N ALA A 134 3.19 23.04 -22.44
CA ALA A 134 3.31 21.66 -22.92
C ALA A 134 2.29 20.71 -22.25
N GLU A 135 1.50 21.20 -21.28
CA GLU A 135 0.42 20.42 -20.68
C GLU A 135 -0.63 20.04 -21.73
N ARG A 136 -1.10 18.79 -21.67
CA ARG A 136 -2.10 18.25 -22.59
C ARG A 136 -3.40 18.08 -21.83
N SER A 137 -4.52 18.05 -22.55
CA SER A 137 -5.78 17.60 -21.95
C SER A 137 -5.61 16.19 -21.40
N GLN A 138 -5.90 16.00 -20.11
CA GLN A 138 -5.74 14.73 -19.41
C GLN A 138 -7.10 14.17 -19.02
N SER A 139 -7.23 12.84 -19.09
CA SER A 139 -8.33 12.16 -18.42
C SER A 139 -8.31 12.48 -16.92
N PRO A 140 -9.48 12.58 -16.26
CA PRO A 140 -9.54 12.85 -14.82
C PRO A 140 -8.67 11.88 -14.01
N ALA A 141 -7.97 12.43 -13.01
CA ALA A 141 -7.19 11.63 -12.08
C ALA A 141 -8.10 10.65 -11.32
N ARG A 142 -7.57 9.45 -11.05
CA ARG A 142 -8.19 8.47 -10.17
C ARG A 142 -7.55 8.59 -8.80
N TYR A 143 -8.36 8.43 -7.76
CA TYR A 143 -7.92 8.56 -6.38
C TYR A 143 -8.19 7.26 -5.63
N ASP A 144 -7.23 6.85 -4.82
CA ASP A 144 -7.39 5.85 -3.79
C ASP A 144 -7.87 6.52 -2.48
N ASP A 145 -8.00 5.75 -1.40
CA ASP A 145 -8.36 6.27 -0.08
C ASP A 145 -7.18 6.95 0.64
N GLN A 146 -5.97 6.44 0.46
CA GLN A 146 -4.77 6.92 1.14
C GLN A 146 -3.47 6.46 0.45
N VAL A 147 -2.34 7.05 0.81
CA VAL A 147 -1.00 6.60 0.39
C VAL A 147 -0.34 5.86 1.56
N LEU A 148 -0.13 4.56 1.39
CA LEU A 148 0.47 3.68 2.40
C LEU A 148 1.96 3.41 2.17
N ALA A 149 2.42 3.51 0.93
CA ALA A 149 3.82 3.31 0.60
C ALA A 149 4.35 4.33 -0.41
N VAL A 150 5.65 4.51 -0.40
CA VAL A 150 6.41 5.22 -1.42
C VAL A 150 7.32 4.24 -2.13
N PHE A 151 7.28 4.22 -3.46
CA PHE A 151 8.24 3.53 -4.30
C PHE A 151 9.26 4.51 -4.86
N VAL A 152 10.54 4.26 -4.57
CA VAL A 152 11.67 5.01 -5.13
C VAL A 152 12.09 4.39 -6.47
N HIS A 153 12.25 5.26 -7.45
CA HIS A 153 12.69 4.96 -8.81
C HIS A 153 13.94 5.74 -9.15
N HIS A 154 14.62 5.33 -10.20
CA HIS A 154 15.45 6.21 -11.00
C HIS A 154 14.84 6.39 -12.38
N THR A 155 15.18 7.47 -13.09
CA THR A 155 14.72 7.68 -14.47
C THR A 155 15.58 6.95 -15.49
N ASN A 156 16.74 6.45 -15.08
CA ASN A 156 17.80 5.89 -15.93
C ASN A 156 18.26 6.89 -17.02
N SER A 157 18.21 8.18 -16.73
CA SER A 157 18.80 9.24 -17.55
C SER A 157 20.27 9.48 -17.17
N PRO A 158 21.06 10.18 -18.00
CA PRO A 158 22.40 10.62 -17.62
C PRO A 158 22.42 11.46 -16.34
N ASN A 159 23.57 11.49 -15.65
CA ASN A 159 23.77 12.21 -14.38
C ASN A 159 24.50 13.55 -14.56
N ASP A 160 25.13 13.77 -15.71
CA ASP A 160 25.99 14.91 -16.06
C ASP A 160 25.21 16.12 -16.58
N TYR A 161 23.98 16.31 -16.09
CA TYR A 161 23.16 17.47 -16.41
C TYR A 161 23.34 18.59 -15.37
N ASP A 162 23.12 19.83 -15.81
CA ASP A 162 22.92 20.99 -14.94
C ASP A 162 21.48 20.97 -14.41
N CYS A 163 21.29 21.18 -13.11
CA CYS A 163 19.96 21.24 -12.48
C CYS A 163 19.05 22.32 -13.08
N ALA A 164 19.61 23.40 -13.64
CA ALA A 164 18.84 24.40 -14.40
C ALA A 164 18.17 23.80 -15.66
N GLN A 165 18.69 22.68 -16.18
CA GLN A 165 18.14 21.97 -17.34
C GLN A 165 17.05 20.97 -16.95
N THR A 166 16.82 20.70 -15.65
CA THR A 166 15.83 19.72 -15.18
C THR A 166 14.44 19.92 -15.80
N PRO A 167 13.87 21.15 -15.89
CA PRO A 167 12.57 21.36 -16.53
C PRO A 167 12.50 20.85 -17.98
N ARG A 168 13.58 20.98 -18.75
CA ARG A 168 13.66 20.44 -20.13
C ARG A 168 13.62 18.91 -20.13
N THR A 169 14.34 18.28 -19.21
CA THR A 169 14.35 16.82 -19.03
C THR A 169 12.95 16.30 -18.65
N LEU A 170 12.27 16.99 -17.72
CA LEU A 170 10.91 16.65 -17.30
C LEU A 170 9.91 16.75 -18.46
N ARG A 171 9.97 17.83 -19.27
CA ARG A 171 9.10 17.97 -20.46
C ARG A 171 9.32 16.87 -21.49
N ARG A 172 10.57 16.43 -21.70
CA ARG A 172 10.86 15.28 -22.58
C ARG A 172 10.27 13.98 -22.05
N MET A 173 10.40 13.72 -20.75
CA MET A 173 9.80 12.54 -20.11
C MET A 173 8.27 12.58 -20.19
N TYR A 174 7.65 13.73 -19.94
CA TYR A 174 6.22 13.93 -20.06
C TYR A 174 5.73 13.67 -21.49
N ALA A 175 6.40 14.22 -22.50
CA ALA A 175 6.06 14.00 -23.91
C ALA A 175 6.23 12.53 -24.34
N GLU A 176 7.27 11.85 -23.85
CA GLU A 176 7.47 10.42 -24.12
C GLU A 176 6.36 9.55 -23.52
N GLN A 177 5.99 9.81 -22.27
CA GLN A 177 4.97 9.00 -21.58
C GLN A 177 3.55 9.29 -22.11
N THR A 178 3.20 10.56 -22.32
CA THR A 178 1.86 10.94 -22.82
C THR A 178 1.70 10.81 -24.32
N GLY A 179 2.80 10.81 -25.08
CA GLY A 179 2.80 10.62 -26.53
C GLY A 179 3.01 9.16 -26.90
N ARG A 180 4.23 8.66 -26.67
CA ARG A 180 4.65 7.34 -27.19
C ARG A 180 4.09 6.17 -26.40
N ARG A 181 3.92 6.32 -25.07
CA ARG A 181 3.37 5.25 -24.21
C ARG A 181 1.86 5.34 -24.00
N ASP A 182 1.24 6.41 -24.51
CA ASP A 182 -0.20 6.67 -24.38
C ASP A 182 -0.67 6.67 -22.91
N TRP A 183 0.18 7.15 -22.00
CA TRP A 183 -0.20 7.35 -20.61
C TRP A 183 -0.97 8.66 -20.46
N ASN A 184 -1.89 8.72 -19.50
CA ASN A 184 -2.66 9.92 -19.25
C ASN A 184 -1.83 11.08 -18.67
N ASP A 185 -0.68 10.78 -18.07
CA ASP A 185 0.26 11.73 -17.48
C ASP A 185 1.62 11.03 -17.21
N ILE A 186 2.61 11.77 -16.73
CA ILE A 186 3.82 11.22 -16.13
C ILE A 186 3.47 10.21 -15.02
N GLY A 187 4.14 9.06 -14.98
CA GLY A 187 3.77 7.94 -14.11
C GLY A 187 4.12 8.14 -12.64
N TYR A 188 5.10 9.01 -12.35
CA TYR A 188 5.60 9.30 -11.01
C TYR A 188 4.85 10.48 -10.38
N HIS A 189 4.70 10.46 -9.06
CA HIS A 189 4.09 11.56 -8.32
C HIS A 189 5.05 12.72 -8.13
N PHE A 190 6.33 12.41 -7.95
CA PHE A 190 7.39 13.39 -7.76
C PHE A 190 8.65 12.97 -8.50
N LEU A 191 9.44 13.97 -8.89
CA LEU A 191 10.77 13.77 -9.44
C LEU A 191 11.77 14.62 -8.65
N VAL A 192 12.96 14.08 -8.39
CA VAL A 192 13.99 14.74 -7.59
C VAL A 192 15.28 14.80 -8.40
N ASP A 193 15.82 15.99 -8.61
CA ASP A 193 17.09 16.17 -9.31
C ASP A 193 18.31 16.01 -8.39
N ARG A 194 19.51 16.00 -8.98
CA ARG A 194 20.78 15.85 -8.26
C ARG A 194 21.08 17.00 -7.29
N CYS A 195 20.41 18.14 -7.43
CA CYS A 195 20.52 19.28 -6.52
C CYS A 195 19.51 19.23 -5.37
N GLY A 196 18.63 18.22 -5.34
CA GLY A 196 17.61 18.06 -4.30
C GLY A 196 16.33 18.85 -4.58
N THR A 197 16.17 19.44 -5.77
CA THR A 197 14.91 20.10 -6.14
C THR A 197 13.83 19.05 -6.36
N ILE A 198 12.68 19.23 -5.72
CA ILE A 198 11.51 18.35 -5.85
C ILE A 198 10.55 18.99 -6.85
N TYR A 199 10.15 18.22 -7.86
CA TYR A 199 9.18 18.63 -8.87
C TYR A 199 7.91 17.81 -8.71
N GLU A 200 6.77 18.49 -8.83
CA GLU A 200 5.47 17.85 -8.97
C GLU A 200 5.45 17.06 -10.28
N GLY A 201 5.18 15.76 -10.20
CA GLY A 201 4.94 14.87 -11.33
C GLY A 201 3.45 14.79 -11.63
N ARG A 202 2.82 13.66 -11.33
CA ARG A 202 1.43 13.35 -11.67
C ARG A 202 0.43 14.33 -11.07
N ALA A 203 -0.40 14.92 -11.93
CA ALA A 203 -1.35 15.97 -11.59
C ALA A 203 -2.31 15.55 -10.47
N GLY A 204 -2.51 16.44 -9.50
CA GLY A 204 -3.38 16.23 -8.34
C GLY A 204 -2.82 15.30 -7.26
N GLY A 205 -1.67 14.67 -7.48
CA GLY A 205 -1.08 13.66 -6.60
C GLY A 205 -0.17 14.20 -5.50
N VAL A 206 0.00 15.52 -5.42
CA VAL A 206 0.85 16.18 -4.44
C VAL A 206 0.41 15.82 -3.02
N ASP A 207 -0.77 16.26 -2.61
CA ASP A 207 -1.36 16.06 -1.29
C ASP A 207 -2.43 14.96 -1.28
N ARG A 208 -3.05 14.66 -2.43
CA ARG A 208 -4.07 13.62 -2.54
C ARG A 208 -3.51 12.26 -2.97
N PRO A 209 -4.23 11.16 -2.69
CA PRO A 209 -3.84 9.80 -3.07
C PRO A 209 -4.20 9.48 -4.53
N VAL A 210 -3.62 10.20 -5.49
CA VAL A 210 -3.79 9.87 -6.92
C VAL A 210 -3.17 8.52 -7.24
N THR A 211 -3.82 7.72 -8.09
CA THR A 211 -3.24 6.47 -8.60
C THR A 211 -2.19 6.76 -9.67
N GLY A 212 -0.97 6.27 -9.44
CA GLY A 212 0.17 6.43 -10.34
C GLY A 212 0.21 5.46 -11.53
N ALA A 213 1.31 5.53 -12.28
CA ALA A 213 1.67 4.54 -13.31
C ALA A 213 3.15 4.16 -13.24
N HIS A 214 3.70 4.06 -12.03
CA HIS A 214 5.13 3.89 -11.78
C HIS A 214 5.54 2.46 -11.40
N THR A 215 4.67 1.69 -10.77
CA THR A 215 4.99 0.34 -10.26
C THR A 215 3.85 -0.61 -10.62
N GLN A 216 4.04 -1.41 -11.68
CA GLN A 216 3.01 -2.34 -12.12
C GLN A 216 2.62 -3.31 -10.98
N GLY A 217 1.32 -3.48 -10.78
CA GLY A 217 0.73 -4.21 -9.66
C GLY A 217 0.58 -3.40 -8.37
N PHE A 218 1.35 -2.34 -8.15
CA PHE A 218 1.34 -1.59 -6.89
C PHE A 218 1.16 -0.08 -7.07
N ASN A 219 0.49 0.37 -8.13
CA ASN A 219 0.15 1.78 -8.33
C ASN A 219 -0.93 2.29 -7.36
N HIS A 220 -1.76 1.39 -6.82
CA HIS A 220 -2.83 1.75 -5.89
C HIS A 220 -2.28 1.95 -4.48
N ARG A 221 -2.75 3.00 -3.80
CA ARG A 221 -2.34 3.39 -2.44
C ARG A 221 -0.84 3.64 -2.29
N THR A 222 -0.17 4.05 -3.36
CA THR A 222 1.27 4.33 -3.31
C THR A 222 1.60 5.63 -4.04
N ALA A 223 2.69 6.26 -3.61
CA ALA A 223 3.31 7.36 -4.33
C ALA A 223 4.63 6.90 -4.95
N GLY A 224 5.02 7.54 -6.05
CA GLY A 224 6.25 7.22 -6.79
C GLY A 224 7.16 8.42 -6.80
N ILE A 225 8.40 8.26 -6.33
CA ILE A 225 9.44 9.28 -6.36
C ILE A 225 10.53 8.83 -7.33
N ALA A 226 10.75 9.56 -8.43
CA ALA A 226 11.81 9.26 -9.38
C ALA A 226 13.03 10.17 -9.18
N ALA A 227 14.15 9.56 -8.83
CA ALA A 227 15.46 10.21 -8.86
C ALA A 227 15.90 10.41 -10.31
N ILE A 228 16.10 11.66 -10.73
CA ILE A 228 16.52 11.99 -12.09
C ILE A 228 18.00 11.64 -12.26
N GLY A 229 18.26 10.57 -12.98
CA GLY A 229 19.59 10.01 -13.19
C GLY A 229 19.59 8.49 -13.29
N THR A 230 20.79 7.92 -13.27
CA THR A 230 21.05 6.49 -13.13
C THR A 230 21.97 6.23 -11.93
N PHE A 231 21.66 5.18 -11.17
CA PHE A 231 22.27 4.91 -9.87
C PHE A 231 22.60 3.42 -9.71
N THR A 232 23.17 2.83 -10.76
CA THR A 232 23.69 1.46 -10.77
C THR A 232 24.89 1.32 -9.82
N ALA A 233 25.42 0.10 -9.68
CA ALA A 233 26.55 -0.15 -8.79
C ALA A 233 27.76 0.73 -9.16
N GLY A 234 28.47 1.23 -8.15
CA GLY A 234 29.64 2.11 -8.33
C GLY A 234 29.31 3.59 -8.54
N LEU A 235 28.07 3.95 -8.88
CA LEU A 235 27.70 5.35 -9.10
C LEU A 235 27.42 6.10 -7.78
N PRO A 236 27.79 7.39 -7.69
CA PRO A 236 27.47 8.22 -6.54
C PRO A 236 25.97 8.53 -6.50
N VAL A 237 25.44 8.69 -5.28
CA VAL A 237 24.08 9.19 -5.04
C VAL A 237 24.21 10.54 -4.34
N PRO A 238 23.80 11.66 -4.96
CA PRO A 238 23.94 12.99 -4.36
C PRO A 238 23.23 13.11 -3.02
N ARG A 239 23.89 13.72 -2.02
CA ARG A 239 23.31 13.89 -0.68
C ARG A 239 22.04 14.75 -0.70
N ALA A 240 22.04 15.85 -1.47
CA ALA A 240 20.87 16.71 -1.62
C ALA A 240 19.65 15.95 -2.15
N MET A 241 19.87 15.04 -3.10
CA MET A 241 18.81 14.15 -3.61
C MET A 241 18.30 13.21 -2.52
N THR A 242 19.17 12.55 -1.75
CA THR A 242 18.72 11.66 -0.67
C THR A 242 17.99 12.41 0.44
N ASP A 243 18.43 13.62 0.79
CA ASP A 243 17.80 14.45 1.81
C ASP A 243 16.37 14.86 1.34
N ALA A 244 16.23 15.26 0.07
CA ALA A 244 14.94 15.58 -0.53
C ALA A 244 13.99 14.37 -0.60
N ILE A 245 14.48 13.19 -0.99
CA ILE A 245 13.69 11.94 -1.00
C ILE A 245 13.23 11.59 0.42
N ALA A 246 14.08 11.74 1.43
CA ALA A 246 13.72 11.47 2.82
C ALA A 246 12.65 12.44 3.33
N ALA A 247 12.82 13.75 3.10
CA ALA A 247 11.85 14.77 3.50
C ALA A 247 10.49 14.58 2.82
N LEU A 248 10.50 14.31 1.51
CA LEU A 248 9.29 14.05 0.74
C LEU A 248 8.59 12.76 1.21
N THR A 249 9.35 11.71 1.51
CA THR A 249 8.80 10.45 2.05
C THR A 249 8.18 10.67 3.43
N ALA A 250 8.88 11.38 4.32
CA ALA A 250 8.41 11.70 5.66
C ALA A 250 7.05 12.38 5.62
N TRP A 251 6.92 13.41 4.77
CA TRP A 251 5.67 14.14 4.56
C TRP A 251 4.59 13.32 3.89
N LYS A 252 4.89 12.67 2.76
CA LYS A 252 3.84 11.97 2.01
C LYS A 252 3.23 10.83 2.82
N LEU A 253 4.03 10.13 3.61
CA LEU A 253 3.56 9.06 4.51
C LEU A 253 2.93 9.59 5.80
N SER A 254 3.25 10.81 6.24
CA SER A 254 2.61 11.37 7.44
C SER A 254 1.14 11.68 7.23
N LEU A 255 0.72 11.93 5.98
CA LEU A 255 -0.69 12.17 5.64
C LEU A 255 -1.61 10.99 6.04
N ALA A 256 -1.06 9.79 6.17
CA ALA A 256 -1.75 8.60 6.65
C ALA A 256 -1.12 8.04 7.96
N ASP A 257 -0.30 8.84 8.66
CA ASP A 257 0.46 8.48 9.86
C ASP A 257 1.27 7.16 9.73
N VAL A 258 1.80 6.88 8.54
CA VAL A 258 2.61 5.67 8.29
C VAL A 258 4.07 5.89 8.72
N ASP A 259 4.61 4.99 9.53
CA ASP A 259 6.05 4.94 9.87
C ASP A 259 6.86 4.44 8.66
N PRO A 260 7.80 5.25 8.11
CA PRO A 260 8.62 4.87 6.96
C PRO A 260 9.50 3.64 7.18
N ARG A 261 9.79 3.28 8.43
CA ARG A 261 10.58 2.09 8.79
C ARG A 261 9.77 0.81 8.77
N GLY A 262 8.44 0.93 8.84
CA GLY A 262 7.52 -0.19 8.91
C GLY A 262 7.30 -0.91 7.58
N GLY A 263 6.56 -2.01 7.65
CA GLY A 263 6.00 -2.68 6.48
C GLY A 263 4.50 -2.42 6.37
N VAL A 264 4.01 -2.38 5.13
CA VAL A 264 2.59 -2.22 4.80
C VAL A 264 2.13 -3.36 3.89
N ARG A 265 0.86 -3.75 4.03
CA ARG A 265 0.25 -4.75 3.15
C ARG A 265 -0.30 -4.07 1.91
N LEU A 266 0.23 -4.44 0.74
CA LEU A 266 -0.27 -4.00 -0.56
C LEU A 266 -0.80 -5.20 -1.35
N VAL A 267 -1.73 -4.97 -2.26
CA VAL A 267 -2.32 -6.01 -3.10
C VAL A 267 -1.85 -5.81 -4.53
N SER A 268 -1.28 -6.85 -5.14
CA SER A 268 -0.91 -6.81 -6.55
C SER A 268 -2.17 -6.69 -7.42
N SER A 269 -2.32 -5.60 -8.17
CA SER A 269 -3.52 -5.33 -8.97
C SER A 269 -3.57 -6.06 -10.31
N ASN A 270 -2.46 -6.68 -10.73
CA ASN A 270 -2.37 -7.42 -11.99
C ASN A 270 -1.25 -8.47 -11.96
N ASP A 271 -1.17 -9.30 -13.00
CA ASP A 271 -0.21 -10.41 -13.12
C ASP A 271 1.16 -9.97 -13.68
N HIS A 272 1.43 -8.67 -13.78
CA HIS A 272 2.69 -8.15 -14.34
C HIS A 272 3.70 -7.73 -13.27
N SER A 273 3.32 -7.72 -11.98
CA SER A 273 4.28 -7.51 -10.89
C SER A 273 5.08 -8.79 -10.59
N ARG A 274 5.92 -8.77 -9.55
CA ARG A 274 6.54 -10.00 -9.02
C ARG A 274 5.52 -11.00 -8.47
N TYR A 275 4.29 -10.54 -8.19
CA TYR A 275 3.27 -11.30 -7.48
C TYR A 275 1.99 -11.41 -8.33
N PRO A 276 1.35 -12.58 -8.37
CA PRO A 276 0.07 -12.74 -9.08
C PRO A 276 -0.99 -11.75 -8.62
N ALA A 277 -1.92 -11.40 -9.50
CA ALA A 277 -3.03 -10.49 -9.18
C ALA A 277 -3.82 -10.99 -7.95
N GLY A 278 -4.19 -10.07 -7.07
CA GLY A 278 -4.91 -10.36 -5.82
C GLY A 278 -4.02 -10.81 -4.66
N THR A 279 -2.72 -11.02 -4.88
CA THR A 279 -1.80 -11.40 -3.80
C THR A 279 -1.58 -10.23 -2.84
N SER A 280 -1.83 -10.43 -1.54
CA SER A 280 -1.45 -9.50 -0.48
C SER A 280 0.00 -9.74 -0.05
N VAL A 281 0.82 -8.70 -0.15
CA VAL A 281 2.27 -8.75 0.08
C VAL A 281 2.63 -7.72 1.16
N LEU A 282 3.45 -8.13 2.12
CA LEU A 282 4.07 -7.21 3.07
C LEU A 282 5.31 -6.59 2.42
N LEU A 283 5.28 -5.28 2.16
CA LEU A 283 6.38 -4.52 1.56
C LEU A 283 6.81 -3.38 2.49
N PRO A 284 8.06 -2.90 2.42
CA PRO A 284 8.47 -1.70 3.16
C PRO A 284 7.59 -0.49 2.81
N ALA A 285 7.28 0.36 3.79
CA ALA A 285 6.56 1.61 3.55
C ALA A 285 7.33 2.57 2.64
N LEU A 286 8.67 2.55 2.70
CA LEU A 286 9.54 3.11 1.67
C LEU A 286 10.26 1.97 0.94
N ALA A 287 9.81 1.63 -0.26
CA ALA A 287 10.31 0.53 -1.08
C ALA A 287 11.09 1.05 -2.30
N GLY A 288 11.98 0.21 -2.86
CA GLY A 288 12.51 0.41 -4.20
C GLY A 288 11.57 -0.20 -5.23
N HIS A 289 11.59 0.28 -6.48
CA HIS A 289 10.79 -0.33 -7.55
C HIS A 289 11.05 -1.84 -7.69
N SER A 290 12.30 -2.28 -7.53
CA SER A 290 12.72 -3.67 -7.54
C SER A 290 12.03 -4.55 -6.49
N ASP A 291 11.44 -4.00 -5.43
CA ASP A 291 10.72 -4.77 -4.40
C ASP A 291 9.35 -5.24 -4.92
N GLY A 292 8.69 -4.45 -5.76
CA GLY A 292 7.36 -4.75 -6.31
C GLY A 292 7.39 -5.32 -7.74
N TYR A 293 8.42 -5.01 -8.51
CA TYR A 293 8.50 -5.33 -9.94
C TYR A 293 9.84 -5.94 -10.34
N VAL A 294 9.86 -6.70 -11.44
CA VAL A 294 11.08 -7.33 -11.98
C VAL A 294 11.89 -6.28 -12.76
N THR A 295 12.72 -5.53 -12.04
CA THR A 295 13.55 -4.44 -12.58
C THR A 295 14.82 -4.24 -11.75
N SER A 296 15.82 -3.59 -12.34
CA SER A 296 17.01 -3.09 -11.65
C SER A 296 16.81 -1.72 -10.98
N CYS A 297 15.71 -1.02 -11.30
CA CYS A 297 15.33 0.26 -10.72
C CYS A 297 15.06 0.11 -9.20
N PRO A 298 15.53 1.03 -8.31
CA PRO A 298 16.12 2.34 -8.56
C PRO A 298 17.63 2.36 -8.84
N GLY A 299 18.22 1.20 -9.12
CA GLY A 299 19.66 1.02 -9.25
C GLY A 299 20.31 0.62 -7.93
N ALA A 300 21.36 -0.19 -7.99
CA ALA A 300 21.99 -0.76 -6.81
C ALA A 300 22.56 0.27 -5.82
N ALA A 301 23.09 1.41 -6.30
CA ALA A 301 23.63 2.45 -5.42
C ALA A 301 22.53 3.17 -4.64
N LEU A 302 21.43 3.56 -5.29
CA LEU A 302 20.29 4.19 -4.62
C LEU A 302 19.50 3.18 -3.77
N GLY A 303 19.34 1.95 -4.24
CA GLY A 303 18.73 0.86 -3.48
C GLY A 303 19.40 0.62 -2.12
N ARG A 304 20.75 0.66 -2.07
CA ARG A 304 21.50 0.55 -0.80
C ARG A 304 21.24 1.70 0.19
N ARG A 305 20.71 2.85 -0.26
CA ARG A 305 20.38 3.98 0.61
C ARG A 305 19.01 3.86 1.27
N LEU A 306 18.12 2.97 0.80
CA LEU A 306 16.74 2.88 1.27
C LEU A 306 16.62 2.68 2.79
N PRO A 307 17.39 1.80 3.46
CA PRO A 307 17.30 1.68 4.92
C PRO A 307 17.63 3.00 5.66
N ALA A 308 18.68 3.71 5.24
CA ALA A 308 19.05 4.98 5.86
C ALA A 308 18.03 6.11 5.57
N LEU A 309 17.38 6.07 4.40
CA LEU A 309 16.29 6.98 4.06
C LEU A 309 15.08 6.75 4.96
N ARG A 310 14.73 5.49 5.28
CA ARG A 310 13.65 5.16 6.22
C ARG A 310 13.88 5.77 7.59
N GLU A 311 15.09 5.58 8.13
CA GLU A 311 15.46 6.16 9.43
C GLU A 311 15.40 7.69 9.41
N THR A 312 15.91 8.31 8.34
CA THR A 312 15.89 9.77 8.21
C THR A 312 14.46 10.30 8.10
N ALA A 313 13.61 9.65 7.29
CA ALA A 313 12.22 10.03 7.15
C ALA A 313 11.44 9.88 8.47
N ALA A 314 11.66 8.80 9.22
CA ALA A 314 11.04 8.61 10.53
C ALA A 314 11.48 9.67 11.55
N ARG A 315 12.77 10.04 11.56
CA ARG A 315 13.24 11.16 12.40
C ARG A 315 12.57 12.47 12.02
N LEU A 316 12.41 12.74 10.72
CA LEU A 316 11.70 13.94 10.23
C LEU A 316 10.21 13.93 10.60
N GLN A 317 9.60 12.75 10.75
CA GLN A 317 8.28 12.55 11.35
C GLN A 317 8.23 12.76 12.87
N GLY A 318 9.35 13.07 13.52
CA GLY A 318 9.42 13.18 14.98
C GLY A 318 9.30 11.82 15.70
N ARG A 319 9.40 10.70 14.97
CA ARG A 319 9.38 9.36 15.55
C ARG A 319 10.75 9.08 16.18
N SER A 320 10.81 9.16 17.50
CA SER A 320 12.03 8.83 18.25
C SER A 320 12.18 7.30 18.43
N TRP A 321 13.42 6.82 18.49
CA TRP A 321 13.73 5.41 18.78
C TRP A 321 13.18 4.93 20.14
N ARG A 322 12.98 5.86 21.10
CA ARG A 322 12.61 5.55 22.49
C ARG A 322 11.19 5.01 22.68
N SER A 323 10.28 5.20 21.72
CA SER A 323 8.89 4.74 21.88
C SER A 323 8.68 3.23 21.71
N LEU A 324 9.70 2.47 21.27
CA LEU A 324 9.57 1.01 21.06
C LEU A 324 10.24 0.17 22.16
N HIS A 325 11.04 0.76 23.05
CA HIS A 325 11.80 0.04 24.08
C HIS A 325 11.75 0.79 25.42
N ARG A 326 10.58 0.82 26.05
CA ARG A 326 10.51 1.00 27.51
C ARG A 326 10.30 -0.39 28.12
N PRO A 327 11.35 -1.10 28.57
CA PRO A 327 11.14 -2.21 29.49
C PRO A 327 10.42 -1.64 30.72
N GLY A 328 9.47 -2.41 31.26
CA GLY A 328 8.58 -2.01 32.34
C GLY A 328 9.32 -1.31 33.46
N ALA A 329 8.70 -0.28 34.03
CA ALA A 329 9.11 0.28 35.30
C ALA A 329 9.08 -0.87 36.32
N ASP A 330 10.27 -1.35 36.68
CA ASP A 330 10.42 -2.38 37.67
C ASP A 330 10.15 -1.80 39.07
N VAL A 331 9.55 -2.69 39.84
CA VAL A 331 8.96 -2.54 41.16
C VAL A 331 10.06 -2.30 42.20
N SER A 332 9.77 -1.38 43.13
CA SER A 332 10.24 -1.36 44.52
C SER A 332 11.74 -1.56 44.79
N GLN A 333 12.45 -0.46 45.06
CA GLN A 333 13.56 -0.48 46.01
C GLN A 333 13.15 0.30 47.27
N SER A 334 12.78 -0.45 48.31
CA SER A 334 12.71 0.06 49.68
C SER A 334 14.11 0.45 50.17
N PRO A 335 14.26 1.54 50.95
CA PRO A 335 15.55 1.87 51.56
C PRO A 335 15.86 0.91 52.72
N PRO A 336 17.14 0.57 52.98
CA PRO A 336 17.50 -0.24 54.14
C PRO A 336 17.23 0.54 55.42
N ARG A 337 16.60 -0.14 56.39
CA ARG A 337 16.51 0.33 57.78
C ARG A 337 17.90 0.31 58.41
N SER A 338 18.23 1.40 59.08
CA SER A 338 19.33 1.47 60.04
C SER A 338 19.10 0.53 61.21
N ALA A 339 20.15 -0.19 61.61
CA ALA A 339 20.24 -0.83 62.92
C ALA A 339 21.71 -0.95 63.35
N ALA A 340 21.95 -0.51 64.59
CA ALA A 340 23.18 -0.49 65.39
C ALA A 340 24.24 0.55 64.97
#